data_AF-F8AFT6-F1
#
_entry.id   AF-F8AFT6-F1
#
_cell.length_a   1.000
_cell.length_b   1.000
_cell.length_c   1.000
_cell.angle_alpha   90.00
_cell.angle_beta   90.00
_cell.angle_gamma   90.00
#
_symmetry.space_group_name_H-M   'P 1'
#
loop_
_entity.id
_entity.type
_entity.pdbx_description
1 polymer ?
#
loop_
_entity_poly.entity_id
_entity_poly.type
_entity_poly.pdbx_seq_one_letter_code
_entity_poly.pdbx_strand_id
1 'polypeptide(L)'
;MKPKVLAILFLMYFVVGLAIVLRQNPWFSFTENALSDMGSVKNPVGWMFNGFVMGLGVLGIITALALERKLLALSMAFLFLVGVFPEETEPHGPVAVLFYLLALTDMGLYGGIWRIISVATLLGMLVLMRVFDGLAIPELLGASSILSYILWLGMRK
;
A
#
# COMPACT_ATOMS: atom_id res chain seq x y z
N MET A 1 -3.71 17.44 -13.91
CA MET A 1 -4.49 17.55 -12.65
C MET A 1 -3.56 18.05 -11.54
N LYS A 2 -4.02 18.90 -10.62
CA LYS A 2 -3.15 19.41 -9.54
C LYS A 2 -2.71 18.25 -8.61
N PRO A 3 -1.44 18.19 -8.16
CA PRO A 3 -0.96 17.10 -7.32
C PRO A 3 -1.79 16.88 -6.04
N LYS A 4 -2.27 17.97 -5.42
CA LYS A 4 -3.23 17.91 -4.32
C LYS A 4 -4.49 17.07 -4.62
N VAL A 5 -5.09 17.25 -5.80
CA VAL A 5 -6.31 16.53 -6.18
C VAL A 5 -6.00 15.04 -6.39
N LEU A 6 -4.87 14.74 -7.04
CA LEU A 6 -4.40 13.36 -7.21
C LEU A 6 -4.20 12.65 -5.87
N ALA A 7 -3.57 13.33 -4.90
CA ALA A 7 -3.33 12.76 -3.58
C ALA A 7 -4.63 12.51 -2.78
N ILE A 8 -5.61 13.42 -2.88
CA ILE A 8 -6.93 13.21 -2.28
C ILE A 8 -7.67 12.04 -2.96
N LEU A 9 -7.63 11.97 -4.29
CA LEU A 9 -8.23 10.85 -5.04
C LEU A 9 -7.57 9.52 -4.67
N PHE A 10 -6.25 9.49 -4.50
CA PHE A 10 -5.51 8.31 -4.05
C PHE A 10 -5.98 7.84 -2.67
N LEU A 11 -6.12 8.75 -1.71
CA LEU A 11 -6.67 8.45 -0.39
C LEU A 11 -8.11 7.91 -0.49
N MET A 12 -8.97 8.60 -1.23
CA MET A 12 -10.38 8.20 -1.37
C MET A 12 -10.52 6.84 -2.04
N TYR A 13 -9.72 6.58 -3.08
CA TYR A 13 -9.67 5.29 -3.76
C TYR A 13 -9.25 4.17 -2.80
N PHE A 14 -8.22 4.39 -1.98
CA PHE A 14 -7.79 3.42 -0.97
C PHE A 14 -8.91 3.13 0.04
N VAL A 15 -9.48 4.16 0.67
CA VAL A 15 -10.47 3.99 1.74
C VAL A 15 -11.74 3.33 1.23
N VAL A 16 -12.30 3.83 0.11
CA VAL A 16 -13.54 3.29 -0.45
C VAL A 16 -13.32 1.90 -1.04
N GLY A 17 -12.22 1.70 -1.77
CA GLY A 17 -11.86 0.42 -2.36
C GLY A 17 -11.67 -0.66 -1.30
N LEU A 18 -10.88 -0.38 -0.26
CA LEU A 18 -10.65 -1.33 0.83
C LEU A 18 -11.95 -1.64 1.59
N ALA A 19 -12.80 -0.64 1.85
CA ALA A 19 -14.10 -0.88 2.50
C ALA A 19 -15.02 -1.78 1.68
N ILE A 20 -15.04 -1.62 0.35
CA ILE A 20 -15.79 -2.50 -0.56
C ILE A 20 -15.23 -3.91 -0.52
N VAL A 21 -13.90 -4.07 -0.60
CA VAL A 21 -13.26 -5.39 -0.59
C VAL A 21 -13.47 -6.10 0.74
N LEU A 22 -13.32 -5.42 1.87
CA LEU A 22 -13.60 -5.98 3.21
C LEU A 22 -15.06 -6.44 3.32
N ARG A 23 -16.01 -5.66 2.81
CA ARG A 23 -17.43 -6.03 2.82
C ARG A 23 -17.71 -7.33 2.05
N GLN A 24 -16.95 -7.60 0.99
CA GLN A 24 -17.08 -8.83 0.18
C GLN A 24 -16.33 -10.02 0.78
N ASN A 25 -15.51 -9.80 1.81
CA ASN A 25 -14.72 -10.83 2.48
C ASN A 25 -15.08 -10.86 3.98
N PRO A 26 -16.30 -11.27 4.36
CA PRO A 26 -16.74 -11.26 5.76
C PRO A 26 -15.98 -12.25 6.65
N TRP A 27 -15.22 -13.17 6.06
CA TRP A 27 -14.33 -14.10 6.74
C TRP A 27 -13.03 -13.46 7.22
N PHE A 28 -12.70 -12.27 6.70
CA PHE A 28 -11.42 -11.61 6.95
C PHE A 28 -11.27 -11.17 8.41
N SER A 29 -10.11 -11.48 9.00
CA SER A 29 -9.70 -11.07 10.34
C SER A 29 -8.40 -10.27 10.30
N PHE A 30 -8.40 -9.07 10.86
CA PHE A 30 -7.21 -8.21 10.90
C PHE A 30 -6.04 -8.81 11.71
N THR A 31 -6.32 -9.73 12.63
CA THR A 31 -5.29 -10.31 13.50
C THR A 31 -4.75 -11.64 12.99
N GLU A 32 -5.49 -12.32 12.11
CA GLU A 32 -5.16 -13.67 11.62
C GLU A 32 -4.79 -13.68 10.14
N ASN A 33 -5.18 -12.66 9.37
CA ASN A 33 -4.95 -12.58 7.93
C ASN A 33 -3.94 -11.51 7.53
N ALA A 34 -3.39 -11.65 6.32
CA ALA A 34 -2.82 -10.55 5.54
C ALA A 34 -3.93 -9.88 4.71
N LEU A 35 -3.84 -8.58 4.41
CA LEU A 35 -4.77 -7.93 3.48
C LEU A 35 -4.75 -8.63 2.12
N SER A 36 -3.57 -9.09 1.69
CA SER A 36 -3.37 -9.83 0.45
C SER A 36 -4.05 -11.20 0.40
N ASP A 37 -4.42 -11.79 1.54
CA ASP A 37 -5.25 -13.01 1.56
C ASP A 37 -6.59 -12.79 0.85
N MET A 38 -7.13 -11.56 0.89
CA MET A 38 -8.34 -11.22 0.14
C MET A 38 -8.12 -11.26 -1.38
N GLY A 39 -6.87 -11.25 -1.85
CA GLY A 39 -6.45 -11.41 -3.25
C GLY A 39 -6.06 -12.83 -3.66
N SER A 40 -6.15 -13.80 -2.75
CA SER A 40 -5.84 -15.22 -2.99
C SER A 40 -6.58 -15.79 -4.19
N VAL A 41 -5.94 -16.68 -4.96
CA VAL A 41 -6.62 -17.43 -6.05
C VAL A 41 -7.66 -18.42 -5.52
N LYS A 42 -7.58 -18.77 -4.23
CA LYS A 42 -8.55 -19.63 -3.55
C LYS A 42 -9.80 -18.85 -3.13
N ASN A 43 -9.73 -17.52 -3.12
CA ASN A 43 -10.87 -16.66 -2.85
C ASN A 43 -11.70 -16.44 -4.15
N PRO A 44 -12.97 -16.86 -4.22
CA PRO A 44 -13.80 -16.67 -5.42
C PRO A 44 -13.96 -15.20 -5.85
N VAL A 45 -13.84 -14.28 -4.90
CA VAL A 45 -13.88 -12.82 -5.15
C VAL A 45 -12.49 -12.18 -5.08
N GLY A 46 -11.41 -12.97 -5.15
CA GLY A 46 -10.03 -12.50 -5.00
C GLY A 46 -9.60 -11.46 -6.02
N TRP A 47 -10.18 -11.54 -7.23
CA TRP A 47 -10.00 -10.55 -8.29
C TRP A 47 -10.38 -9.12 -7.86
N MET A 48 -11.27 -8.96 -6.87
CA MET A 48 -11.67 -7.64 -6.37
C MET A 48 -10.52 -6.94 -5.64
N PHE A 49 -9.80 -7.66 -4.76
CA PHE A 49 -8.63 -7.10 -4.07
C PHE A 49 -7.50 -6.84 -5.06
N ASN A 50 -7.21 -7.82 -5.92
CA ASN A 50 -6.13 -7.71 -6.91
C ASN A 50 -6.36 -6.55 -7.88
N GLY A 51 -7.57 -6.44 -8.44
CA GLY A 51 -7.96 -5.32 -9.30
C GLY A 51 -7.94 -3.97 -8.58
N PHE A 52 -8.39 -3.94 -7.31
CA PHE A 52 -8.29 -2.75 -6.45
C PHE A 52 -6.84 -2.31 -6.30
N VAL A 53 -5.93 -3.20 -5.92
CA VAL A 53 -4.50 -2.91 -5.70
C VAL A 53 -3.81 -2.52 -7.01
N MET A 54 -4.13 -3.16 -8.14
CA MET A 54 -3.65 -2.75 -9.46
C MET A 54 -4.10 -1.32 -9.79
N GLY A 55 -5.38 -1.00 -9.63
CA GLY A 55 -5.88 0.35 -9.88
C GLY A 55 -5.24 1.39 -8.94
N LEU A 56 -5.03 1.04 -7.67
CA LEU A 56 -4.31 1.86 -6.71
C LEU A 56 -2.86 2.08 -7.17
N GLY A 57 -2.16 1.04 -7.63
CA GLY A 57 -0.82 1.12 -8.20
C GLY A 57 -0.74 2.08 -9.39
N VAL A 58 -1.67 1.98 -10.35
CA VAL A 58 -1.73 2.91 -11.50
C VAL A 58 -1.94 4.36 -11.04
N LEU A 59 -2.93 4.59 -10.18
CA LEU A 59 -3.20 5.93 -9.64
C LEU A 59 -2.00 6.45 -8.82
N GLY A 60 -1.32 5.58 -8.10
CA GLY A 60 -0.11 5.85 -7.33
C GLY A 60 1.05 6.28 -8.23
N ILE A 61 1.29 5.59 -9.36
CA ILE A 61 2.32 5.98 -10.34
C ILE A 61 2.03 7.39 -10.87
N ILE A 62 0.79 7.65 -11.31
CA ILE A 62 0.37 8.96 -11.84
C ILE A 62 0.58 10.04 -10.78
N THR A 63 0.16 9.78 -9.54
CA THR A 63 0.29 10.70 -8.41
C THR A 63 1.75 10.98 -8.08
N ALA A 64 2.58 9.94 -7.97
CA ALA A 64 3.99 10.06 -7.65
C ALA A 64 4.77 10.82 -8.75
N LEU A 65 4.47 10.56 -10.03
CA LEU A 65 5.08 11.31 -11.14
C LEU A 65 4.66 12.79 -11.13
N ALA A 66 3.39 13.10 -10.86
CA ALA A 66 2.93 14.49 -10.70
C ALA A 66 3.58 15.19 -9.48
N LEU A 67 3.96 14.43 -8.46
CA LEU A 67 4.74 14.90 -7.32
C LEU A 67 6.25 14.95 -7.59
N GLU A 68 6.71 14.52 -8.77
CA GLU A 68 8.12 14.41 -9.17
C GLU A 68 8.93 13.44 -8.28
N ARG A 69 8.29 12.34 -7.87
CA ARG A 69 8.84 11.31 -6.97
C ARG A 69 9.08 10.01 -7.72
N LYS A 70 10.24 9.90 -8.39
CA LYS A 70 10.55 8.72 -9.23
C LYS A 70 10.67 7.43 -8.44
N LEU A 71 11.27 7.47 -7.25
CA LEU A 71 11.42 6.29 -6.40
C LEU A 71 10.07 5.82 -5.85
N LEU A 72 9.21 6.77 -5.46
CA LEU A 72 7.82 6.47 -5.11
C LEU A 72 7.03 5.92 -6.30
N ALA A 73 7.22 6.43 -7.52
CA ALA A 73 6.56 5.90 -8.70
C ALA A 73 6.98 4.45 -8.97
N LEU A 74 8.26 4.12 -8.79
CA LEU A 74 8.75 2.75 -8.87
C LEU A 74 8.11 1.85 -7.81
N SER A 75 8.02 2.33 -6.56
CA SER A 75 7.29 1.64 -5.49
C SER A 75 5.83 1.34 -5.90
N MET A 76 5.12 2.31 -6.48
CA MET A 76 3.73 2.12 -6.93
C MET A 76 3.61 1.13 -8.11
N ALA A 77 4.66 0.97 -8.91
CA ALA A 77 4.73 -0.11 -9.90
C ALA A 77 4.85 -1.48 -9.23
N PHE A 78 5.63 -1.60 -8.15
CA PHE A 78 5.64 -2.82 -7.34
C PHE A 78 4.29 -3.09 -6.67
N LEU A 79 3.58 -2.06 -6.20
CA LEU A 79 2.20 -2.20 -5.71
C LEU A 79 1.27 -2.75 -6.81
N PHE A 80 1.39 -2.25 -8.05
CA PHE A 80 0.65 -2.82 -9.17
C PHE A 80 0.96 -4.32 -9.36
N LEU A 81 2.24 -4.70 -9.26
CA LEU A 81 2.65 -6.09 -9.38
C LEU A 81 2.12 -6.98 -8.24
N VAL A 82 1.90 -6.44 -7.03
CA VAL A 82 1.24 -7.17 -5.93
C VAL A 82 -0.16 -7.65 -6.36
N GLY A 83 -0.91 -6.82 -7.09
CA GLY A 83 -2.21 -7.24 -7.61
C GLY A 83 -2.12 -8.16 -8.83
N VAL A 84 -1.02 -8.11 -9.60
CA VAL A 84 -0.77 -9.03 -10.74
C VAL A 84 -0.39 -10.43 -10.27
N PHE A 85 0.34 -10.52 -9.16
CA PHE A 85 0.84 -11.76 -8.58
C PHE A 85 0.06 -12.08 -7.30
N PRO A 86 -0.97 -12.93 -7.33
CA PRO A 86 -1.71 -13.33 -6.13
C PRO A 86 -0.82 -13.98 -5.07
N GLU A 87 -1.30 -14.01 -3.82
CA GLU A 87 -0.59 -14.49 -2.64
C GLU A 87 0.13 -15.84 -2.83
N GLU A 88 -0.49 -16.79 -3.54
CA GLU A 88 0.09 -18.12 -3.75
C GLU A 88 1.27 -18.17 -4.71
N THR A 89 1.51 -17.08 -5.45
CA THR A 89 2.57 -17.05 -6.46
C THR A 89 3.90 -16.65 -5.81
N GLU A 90 4.98 -17.37 -6.16
CA GLU A 90 6.33 -17.10 -5.63
C GLU A 90 6.76 -15.62 -5.73
N PRO A 91 6.41 -14.85 -6.79
CA PRO A 91 6.78 -13.44 -6.86
C PRO A 91 6.07 -12.52 -5.87
N HIS A 92 4.93 -12.92 -5.28
CA HIS A 92 4.09 -12.03 -4.45
C HIS A 92 4.86 -11.39 -3.30
N GLY A 93 5.47 -12.23 -2.44
CA GLY A 93 6.24 -11.76 -1.28
C GLY A 93 7.33 -10.76 -1.68
N PRO A 94 8.24 -11.10 -2.62
CA PRO A 94 9.27 -10.17 -3.09
C PRO A 94 8.73 -8.83 -3.61
N VAL A 95 7.66 -8.82 -4.42
CA VAL A 95 7.12 -7.55 -4.96
C VAL A 95 6.43 -6.71 -3.88
N ALA A 96 5.75 -7.34 -2.91
CA ALA A 96 5.14 -6.66 -1.77
C ALA A 96 6.19 -6.02 -0.85
N VAL A 97 7.27 -6.76 -0.55
CA VAL A 97 8.39 -6.23 0.24
C VAL A 97 9.05 -5.05 -0.48
N LEU A 98 9.31 -5.16 -1.78
CA LEU A 98 9.92 -4.07 -2.56
C LEU A 98 9.02 -2.84 -2.62
N PHE A 99 7.69 -3.00 -2.73
CA PHE A 99 6.75 -1.87 -2.62
C PHE A 99 6.98 -1.08 -1.34
N TYR A 100 6.93 -1.73 -0.17
CA TYR A 100 7.10 -1.06 1.13
C TYR A 100 8.49 -0.46 1.29
N LEU A 101 9.55 -1.21 0.99
CA LEU A 101 10.92 -0.73 1.14
C LEU A 101 11.18 0.49 0.28
N LEU A 102 10.75 0.50 -0.98
CA LEU A 102 10.95 1.64 -1.88
C LEU A 102 10.14 2.86 -1.44
N ALA A 103 8.88 2.69 -1.01
CA ALA A 103 8.06 3.79 -0.52
C ALA A 103 8.65 4.41 0.77
N LEU A 104 9.04 3.57 1.73
CA LEU A 104 9.62 4.02 2.99
C LEU A 104 11.03 4.62 2.78
N THR A 105 11.77 4.16 1.77
CA THR A 105 13.04 4.77 1.36
C THR A 105 12.82 6.16 0.75
N ASP A 106 11.86 6.32 -0.15
CA ASP A 106 11.50 7.62 -0.72
C ASP A 106 11.08 8.62 0.38
N MET A 107 10.24 8.16 1.31
CA MET A 107 9.84 8.89 2.50
C MET A 107 11.04 9.27 3.38
N GLY A 108 11.95 8.32 3.61
CA GLY A 108 13.15 8.49 4.43
C GLY A 108 14.15 9.51 3.87
N LEU A 109 14.40 9.44 2.57
CA LEU A 109 15.41 10.26 1.92
C LEU A 109 14.96 11.71 1.80
N TYR A 110 13.70 11.94 1.42
CA TYR A 110 13.27 13.29 1.02
C TYR A 110 12.06 13.83 1.80
N GLY A 111 11.58 13.13 2.84
CA GLY A 111 10.38 13.52 3.57
C GLY A 111 10.57 14.44 4.77
N GLY A 112 11.79 14.86 5.11
CA GLY A 112 12.03 15.72 6.28
C GLY A 112 11.64 15.02 7.59
N ILE A 113 10.63 15.52 8.31
CA ILE A 113 10.08 14.86 9.52
C ILE A 113 9.60 13.43 9.23
N TRP A 114 9.13 13.18 8.01
CA TRP A 114 8.72 11.85 7.56
C TRP A 114 9.86 10.84 7.51
N ARG A 115 11.12 11.27 7.62
CA ARG A 115 12.26 10.36 7.80
C ARG A 115 12.17 9.57 9.10
N ILE A 116 11.78 10.23 10.18
CA ILE A 116 11.63 9.56 11.47
C ILE A 116 10.41 8.63 11.39
N ILE A 117 9.33 9.10 10.76
CA ILE A 117 8.11 8.32 10.57
C ILE A 117 8.38 7.08 9.70
N SER A 118 9.21 7.16 8.66
CA SER A 118 9.49 6.01 7.79
C SER A 118 10.24 4.91 8.54
N VAL A 119 11.25 5.28 9.35
CA VAL A 119 11.98 4.34 10.20
C VAL A 119 11.07 3.76 11.28
N ALA A 120 10.28 4.61 11.96
CA ALA A 120 9.33 4.16 12.97
C ALA A 120 8.26 3.24 12.39
N THR A 121 7.79 3.51 11.17
CA THR A 121 6.83 2.65 10.45
C THR A 121 7.46 1.30 10.15
N LEU A 122 8.67 1.26 9.57
CA LEU A 122 9.35 0.00 9.27
C LEU A 122 9.57 -0.84 10.53
N LEU A 123 10.10 -0.23 11.60
CA LEU A 123 10.30 -0.93 12.88
C LEU A 123 8.97 -1.37 13.50
N GLY A 124 7.94 -0.54 13.43
CA GLY A 124 6.59 -0.85 13.89
C GLY A 124 6.03 -2.07 13.16
N MET A 125 6.13 -2.11 11.83
CA MET A 125 5.73 -3.28 11.04
C MET A 125 6.49 -4.54 11.48
N LEU A 126 7.82 -4.46 11.61
CA LEU A 126 8.66 -5.59 12.06
C LEU A 126 8.28 -6.11 13.46
N VAL A 127 7.93 -5.22 14.38
CA VAL A 127 7.45 -5.61 15.71
C VAL A 127 6.07 -6.24 15.62
N LEU A 128 5.14 -5.64 14.88
CA LEU A 128 3.76 -6.11 14.78
C LEU A 128 3.67 -7.50 14.12
N MET A 129 4.56 -7.80 13.17
CA MET A 129 4.69 -9.15 12.57
C MET A 129 5.12 -10.23 13.58
N ARG A 130 5.57 -9.85 14.79
CA ARG A 130 5.85 -10.80 15.89
C ARG A 130 4.75 -10.85 16.95
N VAL A 131 3.77 -9.96 16.87
CA VAL A 131 2.69 -9.82 17.85
C VAL A 131 1.41 -10.48 17.34
N PHE A 132 1.12 -10.34 16.04
CA PHE A 132 -0.06 -10.90 15.40
C PHE A 132 0.32 -12.06 14.49
N ASP A 133 -0.57 -13.04 14.37
CA ASP A 133 -0.39 -14.18 13.48
C ASP A 133 -0.51 -13.74 12.00
N GLY A 134 -1.40 -12.78 11.73
CA GLY A 134 -1.61 -12.17 10.42
C GLY A 134 -0.77 -10.91 10.15
N LEU A 135 -0.66 -10.55 8.87
CA LEU A 135 0.10 -9.38 8.41
C LEU A 135 -0.74 -8.12 8.19
N ALA A 136 -2.07 -8.20 8.29
CA ALA A 136 -2.94 -7.09 7.92
C ALA A 136 -2.71 -5.82 8.76
N ILE A 137 -2.46 -5.95 10.05
CA ILE A 137 -2.15 -4.80 10.93
C ILE A 137 -0.81 -4.14 10.54
N PRO A 138 0.31 -4.89 10.43
CA PRO A 138 1.55 -4.36 9.85
C PRO A 138 1.34 -3.68 8.49
N GLU A 139 0.60 -4.30 7.58
CA GLU A 139 0.33 -3.76 6.24
C GLU A 139 -0.48 -2.48 6.28
N LEU A 140 -1.53 -2.41 7.11
CA LEU A 140 -2.30 -1.18 7.32
C LEU A 140 -1.45 -0.05 7.90
N LEU A 141 -0.54 -0.36 8.83
CA LEU A 141 0.41 0.63 9.35
C LEU A 141 1.29 1.18 8.22
N GLY A 142 1.89 0.30 7.42
CA GLY A 142 2.71 0.70 6.28
C GLY A 142 1.91 1.53 5.25
N ALA A 143 0.75 1.03 4.84
CA ALA A 143 -0.13 1.67 3.86
C ALA A 143 -0.60 3.04 4.34
N SER A 144 -1.04 3.16 5.59
CA SER A 144 -1.52 4.43 6.18
C SER A 144 -0.40 5.47 6.27
N SER A 145 0.82 5.08 6.63
CA SER A 145 1.99 5.98 6.60
C SER A 145 2.30 6.47 5.18
N ILE A 146 2.29 5.58 4.18
CA ILE A 146 2.55 5.93 2.78
C ILE A 146 1.45 6.85 2.23
N LEU A 147 0.19 6.56 2.52
CA LEU A 147 -0.96 7.38 2.13
C LEU A 147 -0.86 8.79 2.73
N SER A 148 -0.57 8.87 4.03
CA SER A 148 -0.45 10.14 4.74
C SER A 148 0.73 10.97 4.20
N TYR A 149 1.82 10.30 3.84
CA TYR A 149 2.97 10.95 3.20
C TYR A 149 2.64 11.51 1.80
N ILE A 150 1.96 10.73 0.96
CA ILE A 150 1.51 11.18 -0.37
C ILE A 150 0.55 12.36 -0.24
N LEU A 151 -0.39 12.31 0.70
CA LEU A 151 -1.30 13.41 0.99
C LEU A 151 -0.52 14.66 1.42
N TRP A 152 0.42 14.52 2.35
CA TRP A 152 1.25 15.62 2.81
C TRP A 152 2.04 16.26 1.65
N LEU A 153 2.66 15.46 0.79
CA LEU A 153 3.36 15.95 -0.40
C LEU A 153 2.39 16.71 -1.33
N GLY A 154 1.21 16.14 -1.59
CA GLY A 154 0.18 16.75 -2.42
C GLY A 154 -0.34 18.06 -1.87
N MET A 155 -0.46 18.20 -0.55
CA MET A 155 -0.92 19.44 0.08
C MET A 155 0.11 20.58 0.02
N ARG A 156 1.37 20.28 -0.27
CA ARG A 156 2.47 21.27 -0.37
C ARG A 156 2.77 21.73 -1.80
N LYS A 157 2.16 21.11 -2.82
CA LYS A 157 2.28 21.48 -4.24
C LYS A 157 0.95 22.02 -4.78
#